data_AF-A0A2N1R993-F1
#
_entry.id   AF-A0A2N1R993-F1
#
_cell.length_a   1.000
_cell.length_b   1.000
_cell.length_c   1.000
_cell.angle_alpha   90.00
_cell.angle_beta   90.00
_cell.angle_gamma   90.00
#
_symmetry.space_group_name_H-M   'P 1'
#
loop_
_entity.id
_entity.type
_entity.pdbx_description
1 polymer ?
#
loop_
_entity_poly.entity_id
_entity_poly.type
_entity_poly.pdbx_seq_one_letter_code
_entity_poly.pdbx_strand_id
1 'polypeptide(L)'
;MKVKRYVAFSIVLLAFAASAVAAPVTVSFVDGSAQVQSGSTWKALDFDMKFDSALSVKLGAGAVLEIKAQNGSSVTIAAPGTYVVESLFKPRAEQSAVAAIAGKLEKLSKGGQVGTTVAGVRGSEAVNTKGMMWAGGTIEADEAFSSAEEASKAGDHAGAWKLFMESMTLYIDASDATGAARAAYSASLAALASGSGAKALSSLRAASPEDAGALRGSYALALATLSARYGATGDARKLLETAIPAGWFDDPATLDDAKSLLAGL
;
A
#
# COMPACT_ATOMS: atom_id res chain seq x y z
N MET A 1 27.35 30.02 -53.64
CA MET A 1 27.68 28.94 -52.66
C MET A 1 27.35 29.26 -51.19
N LYS A 2 26.90 30.46 -50.79
CA LYS A 2 26.64 30.79 -49.37
C LYS A 2 25.25 30.37 -48.84
N VAL A 3 24.25 30.21 -49.71
CA VAL A 3 22.85 29.88 -49.31
C VAL A 3 22.70 28.45 -48.77
N LYS A 4 23.47 27.48 -49.27
CA LYS A 4 23.40 26.08 -48.83
C LYS A 4 23.91 25.85 -47.40
N ARG A 5 24.76 26.74 -46.85
CA ARG A 5 25.28 26.62 -45.47
C ARG A 5 24.30 27.11 -44.40
N TYR A 6 23.41 28.06 -44.72
CA TYR A 6 22.40 28.54 -43.77
C TYR A 6 21.20 27.60 -43.63
N VAL A 7 20.86 26.86 -44.69
CA VAL A 7 19.79 25.83 -44.65
C VAL A 7 20.21 24.64 -43.79
N ALA A 8 21.47 24.21 -43.85
CA ALA A 8 21.99 23.12 -43.02
C ALA A 8 22.01 23.47 -41.52
N PHE A 9 22.30 24.74 -41.17
CA PHE A 9 22.28 25.19 -39.77
C PHE A 9 20.86 25.29 -39.20
N SER A 10 19.87 25.57 -40.05
CA SER A 10 18.46 25.68 -39.64
C SER A 10 17.82 24.32 -39.34
N ILE A 11 18.27 23.25 -40.00
CA ILE A 11 17.77 21.89 -39.76
C ILE A 11 18.34 21.29 -38.46
N VAL A 12 19.59 21.64 -38.09
CA VAL A 12 20.19 21.18 -36.83
C VAL A 12 19.60 21.91 -35.61
N LEU A 13 19.21 23.18 -35.75
CA LEU A 13 18.52 23.91 -34.67
C LEU A 13 17.08 23.41 -34.43
N LEU A 14 16.39 22.95 -35.47
CA LEU A 14 15.03 22.39 -35.34
C LEU A 14 15.00 21.00 -34.70
N ALA A 15 16.11 20.26 -34.77
CA ALA A 15 16.23 18.92 -34.17
C ALA A 15 16.47 18.93 -32.65
N PHE A 16 16.83 20.08 -32.06
CA PHE A 16 17.05 20.22 -30.61
C PHE A 16 15.82 20.73 -29.84
N ALA A 17 14.72 21.02 -30.53
CA ALA A 17 13.45 21.42 -29.93
C ALA A 17 12.51 20.21 -29.67
N ALA A 18 13.07 19.03 -29.38
CA ALA A 18 12.33 17.99 -28.68
C ALA A 18 12.19 18.42 -27.20
N SER A 19 11.42 19.49 -26.98
CA SER A 19 10.97 19.89 -25.66
C SER A 19 10.29 18.67 -25.03
N ALA A 20 10.84 18.20 -23.91
CA ALA A 20 10.24 17.15 -23.09
C ALA A 20 8.82 17.61 -22.73
N VAL A 21 7.84 17.11 -23.48
CA VAL A 21 6.44 17.36 -23.20
C VAL A 21 6.17 16.62 -21.89
N ALA A 22 5.87 17.38 -20.86
CA ALA A 22 5.57 16.80 -19.57
C ALA A 22 4.32 15.93 -19.69
N ALA A 23 4.45 14.68 -19.25
CA ALA A 23 3.42 13.68 -19.45
C ALA A 23 2.30 13.90 -18.42
N PRO A 24 1.03 13.92 -18.83
CA PRO A 24 -0.05 14.02 -17.87
C PRO A 24 -0.10 12.75 -17.02
N VAL A 25 -0.36 12.95 -15.73
CA VAL A 25 -0.53 11.89 -14.74
C VAL A 25 -1.91 11.99 -14.12
N THR A 26 -2.38 10.89 -13.53
CA THR A 26 -3.69 10.81 -12.85
C THR A 26 -3.48 10.33 -11.42
N VAL A 27 -4.15 10.95 -10.45
CA VAL A 27 -4.19 10.47 -9.06
C VAL A 27 -5.02 9.19 -9.01
N SER A 28 -4.40 8.05 -8.68
CA SER A 28 -5.09 6.77 -8.53
C SER A 28 -5.53 6.49 -7.09
N PHE A 29 -4.92 7.15 -6.11
CA PHE A 29 -5.32 7.07 -4.71
C PHE A 29 -4.74 8.25 -3.92
N VAL A 30 -5.53 8.77 -2.98
CA VAL A 30 -5.08 9.77 -2.01
C VAL A 30 -5.70 9.45 -0.65
N ASP A 31 -4.86 9.47 0.38
CA ASP A 31 -5.26 9.38 1.79
C ASP A 31 -4.49 10.45 2.57
N GLY A 32 -5.20 11.21 3.40
CA GLY A 32 -4.67 12.39 4.09
C GLY A 32 -4.44 13.61 3.19
N SER A 33 -3.53 14.50 3.62
CA SER A 33 -3.30 15.80 2.97
C SER A 33 -2.28 15.71 1.84
N ALA A 34 -2.74 15.66 0.58
CA ALA A 34 -1.90 15.82 -0.61
C ALA A 34 -2.33 17.03 -1.45
N GLN A 35 -1.36 17.80 -1.95
CA GLN A 35 -1.61 19.01 -2.74
C GLN A 35 -0.69 19.06 -3.97
N VAL A 36 -1.15 19.66 -5.07
CA VAL A 36 -0.35 19.94 -6.27
C VAL A 36 -0.13 21.43 -6.44
N GLN A 37 1.08 21.80 -6.88
CA GLN A 37 1.43 23.18 -7.18
C GLN A 37 0.84 23.60 -8.52
N SER A 38 -0.01 24.63 -8.52
CA SER A 38 -0.61 25.23 -9.71
C SER A 38 -0.29 26.74 -9.68
N GLY A 39 0.74 27.14 -10.45
CA GLY A 39 1.31 28.49 -10.36
C GLY A 39 1.97 28.74 -9.00
N SER A 40 1.53 29.78 -8.30
CA SER A 40 1.96 30.12 -6.93
C SER A 40 1.09 29.51 -5.82
N THR A 41 0.09 28.71 -6.19
CA THR A 41 -0.91 28.16 -5.24
C THR A 41 -0.79 26.64 -5.10
N TRP A 42 -1.13 26.12 -3.93
CA TRP A 42 -1.27 24.70 -3.67
C TRP A 42 -2.75 24.32 -3.70
N LYS A 43 -3.11 23.35 -4.53
CA LYS A 43 -4.49 22.83 -4.66
C LYS A 43 -4.55 21.43 -4.11
N ALA A 44 -5.58 21.10 -3.33
CA ALA A 44 -5.80 19.74 -2.86
C ALA A 44 -5.91 18.78 -4.05
N LEU A 45 -5.27 17.62 -3.93
CA LEU A 45 -5.42 16.52 -4.87
C LEU A 45 -6.62 15.67 -4.45
N ASP A 46 -7.35 15.20 -5.45
CA ASP A 46 -8.46 14.27 -5.28
C ASP A 46 -8.32 13.10 -6.27
N PHE A 47 -9.04 12.02 -6.03
CA PHE A 47 -9.09 10.84 -6.89
C PHE A 47 -9.47 11.24 -8.33
N ASP A 48 -8.89 10.56 -9.32
CA ASP A 48 -9.04 10.82 -10.75
C ASP A 48 -8.61 12.21 -11.24
N MET A 49 -8.05 13.07 -10.37
CA MET A 49 -7.51 14.36 -10.77
C MET A 49 -6.31 14.16 -11.71
N LYS A 50 -6.33 14.88 -12.84
CA LYS A 50 -5.26 14.88 -13.84
C LYS A 50 -4.44 16.15 -13.75
N PHE A 51 -3.13 16.01 -13.82
CA PHE A 51 -2.22 17.14 -13.82
C PHE A 51 -0.90 16.80 -14.54
N ASP A 52 -0.08 17.81 -14.77
CA ASP A 52 1.16 17.69 -15.53
C ASP A 52 2.31 17.18 -14.62
N SER A 53 3.11 16.20 -15.09
CA SER A 53 4.20 15.62 -14.30
C SER A 53 5.35 16.58 -13.98
N ALA A 54 5.45 17.73 -14.65
CA ALA A 54 6.41 18.78 -14.31
C ALA A 54 6.02 19.53 -13.04
N LEU A 55 4.80 19.36 -12.53
CA LEU A 55 4.35 19.99 -11.30
C LEU A 55 4.92 19.27 -10.07
N SER A 56 5.00 20.03 -8.98
CA SER A 56 5.35 19.49 -7.67
C SER A 56 4.11 19.11 -6.89
N VAL A 57 4.22 18.05 -6.09
CA VAL A 57 3.21 17.64 -5.11
C VAL A 57 3.77 17.78 -3.70
N LYS A 58 2.91 18.15 -2.75
CA LYS A 58 3.23 18.28 -1.33
C LYS A 58 2.39 17.29 -0.54
N LEU A 59 3.04 16.49 0.28
CA LEU A 59 2.42 15.53 1.18
C LEU A 59 2.58 15.98 2.63
N GLY A 60 1.48 15.93 3.38
CA GLY A 60 1.48 16.08 4.84
C GLY A 60 1.95 14.82 5.56
N ALA A 61 2.17 14.93 6.88
CA ALA A 61 2.48 13.78 7.71
C ALA A 61 1.35 12.75 7.68
N GLY A 62 1.69 11.47 7.56
CA GLY A 62 0.73 10.36 7.47
C GLY A 62 0.01 10.21 6.13
N ALA A 63 0.13 11.17 5.21
CA ALA A 63 -0.51 11.10 3.90
C ALA A 63 0.10 10.01 3.02
N VAL A 64 -0.72 9.43 2.14
CA VAL A 64 -0.29 8.48 1.10
C VAL A 64 -0.86 8.94 -0.23
N LEU A 65 -0.02 9.01 -1.25
CA LEU A 65 -0.41 9.40 -2.60
C LEU A 65 0.05 8.34 -3.60
N GLU A 66 -0.86 7.93 -4.48
CA GLU A 66 -0.56 7.12 -5.65
C GLU A 66 -0.89 7.90 -6.92
N ILE A 67 0.09 7.94 -7.83
CA ILE A 67 -0.03 8.61 -9.12
C ILE A 67 0.27 7.59 -10.21
N LYS A 68 -0.56 7.59 -11.25
CA LYS A 68 -0.40 6.75 -12.44
C LYS A 68 -0.06 7.60 -13.66
N ALA A 69 1.00 7.23 -14.36
CA ALA A 69 1.35 7.79 -15.65
C ALA A 69 0.54 7.11 -16.77
N GLN A 70 0.43 7.79 -17.92
CA GLN A 70 -0.31 7.27 -19.08
C GLN A 70 0.22 5.93 -19.62
N ASN A 71 1.51 5.66 -19.44
CA ASN A 71 2.14 4.40 -19.84
C ASN A 71 1.80 3.23 -18.90
N GLY A 72 0.96 3.44 -17.87
CA GLY A 72 0.54 2.43 -16.92
C GLY A 72 1.43 2.31 -15.68
N SER A 73 2.61 2.95 -15.66
CA SER A 73 3.46 2.97 -14.47
C SER A 73 2.78 3.74 -13.33
N SER A 74 2.92 3.23 -12.10
CA SER A 74 2.42 3.88 -10.90
C SER A 74 3.57 4.15 -9.92
N VAL A 75 3.43 5.22 -9.16
CA VAL A 75 4.34 5.56 -8.06
C VAL A 75 3.51 5.85 -6.83
N THR A 76 3.91 5.23 -5.71
CA THR A 76 3.37 5.48 -4.39
C THR A 76 4.40 6.23 -3.55
N ILE A 77 3.96 7.28 -2.85
CA ILE A 77 4.76 8.02 -1.87
C ILE A 77 3.96 8.19 -0.58
N ALA A 78 4.63 8.03 0.56
CA ALA A 78 4.04 8.16 1.89
C ALA A 78 4.87 9.02 2.85
N ALA A 79 6.07 9.43 2.43
CA ALA A 79 6.88 10.38 3.18
C ALA A 79 6.30 11.79 3.08
N PRO A 80 6.27 12.56 4.17
CA PRO A 80 5.94 13.98 4.11
C PRO A 80 7.05 14.75 3.39
N GLY A 81 6.65 15.71 2.56
CA GLY A 81 7.63 16.49 1.80
C GLY A 81 7.04 17.15 0.56
N THR A 82 7.90 17.76 -0.24
CA THR A 82 7.57 18.29 -1.56
C THR A 82 8.38 17.54 -2.61
N TYR A 83 7.70 17.03 -3.64
CA TYR A 83 8.26 16.15 -4.65
C TYR A 83 7.96 16.66 -6.05
N VAL A 84 8.96 16.70 -6.91
CA VAL A 84 8.76 16.92 -8.35
C VAL A 84 8.27 15.61 -8.96
N VAL A 85 7.07 15.58 -9.55
CA VAL A 85 6.44 14.32 -9.96
C VAL A 85 7.23 13.57 -11.02
N GLU A 86 7.83 14.27 -11.98
CA GLU A 86 8.72 13.66 -12.98
C GLU A 86 9.87 12.87 -12.33
N SER A 87 10.43 13.35 -11.22
CA SER A 87 11.53 12.69 -10.51
C SER A 87 11.10 11.41 -9.80
N LEU A 88 9.80 11.25 -9.52
CA LEU A 88 9.24 10.08 -8.84
C LEU A 88 9.22 8.85 -9.76
N PHE A 89 9.09 9.04 -11.07
CA PHE A 89 9.08 7.97 -12.07
C PHE A 89 10.47 7.50 -12.50
N LYS A 90 11.53 8.17 -12.03
CA LYS A 90 12.90 7.71 -12.30
C LYS A 90 13.20 6.46 -11.47
N PRO A 91 13.88 5.45 -12.04
CA PRO A 91 14.29 4.26 -11.29
C PRO A 91 15.07 4.65 -10.04
N ARG A 92 14.68 4.08 -8.89
CA ARG A 92 15.40 4.24 -7.62
C ARG A 92 15.99 2.90 -7.24
N ALA A 93 17.22 2.93 -6.72
CA ALA A 93 17.79 1.77 -6.05
C ALA A 93 17.01 1.55 -4.76
N GLU A 94 16.23 0.47 -4.70
CA GLU A 94 15.61 0.02 -3.46
C GLU A 94 16.66 -0.72 -2.63
N GLN A 95 16.66 -0.50 -1.31
CA GLN A 95 17.54 -1.23 -0.41
C GLN A 95 17.20 -2.73 -0.48
N SER A 96 18.23 -3.58 -0.51
CA SER A 96 18.07 -5.02 -0.76
C SER A 96 17.14 -5.72 0.25
N ALA A 97 17.19 -5.33 1.52
CA ALA A 97 16.32 -5.88 2.57
C ALA A 97 14.84 -5.51 2.35
N VAL A 98 14.55 -4.25 2.03
CA VAL A 98 13.18 -3.78 1.73
C VAL A 98 12.63 -4.52 0.51
N ALA A 99 13.41 -4.60 -0.56
CA ALA A 99 13.00 -5.29 -1.79
C ALA A 99 12.75 -6.79 -1.57
N ALA A 100 13.59 -7.46 -0.78
CA ALA A 100 13.44 -8.88 -0.49
C ALA A 100 12.14 -9.19 0.28
N ILE A 101 11.84 -8.40 1.31
CA ILE A 101 10.64 -8.61 2.14
C ILE A 101 9.38 -8.15 1.41
N ALA A 102 9.45 -7.04 0.67
CA ALA A 102 8.36 -6.61 -0.20
C ALA A 102 8.02 -7.69 -1.25
N GLY A 103 9.03 -8.34 -1.83
CA GLY A 103 8.84 -9.46 -2.74
C GLY A 103 8.18 -10.69 -2.09
N LYS A 104 8.44 -10.95 -0.80
CA LYS A 104 7.72 -12.00 -0.03
C LYS A 104 6.25 -11.62 0.15
N LEU A 105 5.97 -10.36 0.50
CA LEU A 105 4.62 -9.85 0.69
C LEU A 105 3.80 -9.86 -0.61
N GLU A 106 4.40 -9.49 -1.74
CA GLU A 106 3.76 -9.55 -3.06
C GLU A 106 3.47 -11.00 -3.52
N LYS A 107 4.31 -11.96 -3.13
CA LYS A 107 4.04 -13.38 -3.39
C LYS A 107 2.89 -13.89 -2.53
N LEU A 108 2.83 -13.47 -1.27
CA LEU A 108 1.73 -13.79 -0.36
C LEU A 108 0.41 -13.22 -0.90
N SER A 109 0.41 -11.96 -1.36
CA SER A 109 -0.81 -11.32 -1.88
C SER A 109 -1.37 -12.00 -3.13
N LYS A 110 -0.51 -12.55 -3.99
CA LYS A 110 -0.93 -13.25 -5.23
C LYS A 110 -1.41 -14.68 -4.99
N GLY A 111 -1.47 -15.13 -3.73
CA GLY A 111 -1.92 -16.47 -3.41
C GLY A 111 -0.98 -17.55 -3.98
N GLY A 112 0.33 -17.35 -3.88
CA GLY A 112 1.30 -18.39 -4.21
C GLY A 112 0.87 -19.72 -3.59
N GLN A 113 1.08 -20.84 -4.28
CA GLN A 113 0.69 -22.20 -3.85
C GLN A 113 1.21 -22.50 -2.44
N VAL A 114 0.48 -22.04 -1.43
CA VAL A 114 0.69 -22.50 -0.08
C VAL A 114 -0.08 -23.81 -0.04
N GLY A 115 0.63 -24.90 -0.31
CA GLY A 115 0.26 -26.21 0.19
C GLY A 115 0.32 -26.18 1.72
N THR A 116 -0.53 -25.37 2.35
CA THR A 116 -0.86 -25.48 3.77
C THR A 116 -2.03 -26.44 3.83
N THR A 117 -1.70 -27.72 3.69
CA THR A 117 -2.34 -28.70 4.54
C THR A 117 -2.10 -28.22 5.98
N VAL A 118 -3.06 -27.50 6.55
CA VAL A 118 -3.13 -27.31 8.00
C VAL A 118 -3.38 -28.70 8.56
N ALA A 119 -2.30 -29.40 8.86
CA ALA A 119 -2.33 -30.68 9.53
C ALA A 119 -2.92 -30.44 10.93
N GLY A 120 -4.21 -30.77 11.10
CA GLY A 120 -4.74 -31.12 12.41
C GLY A 120 -5.70 -30.15 13.09
N VAL A 121 -6.35 -29.20 12.41
CA VAL A 121 -7.56 -28.58 12.99
C VAL A 121 -8.76 -29.39 12.53
N ARG A 122 -9.14 -30.40 13.34
CA ARG A 122 -10.40 -31.11 13.19
C ARG A 122 -11.55 -30.12 13.43
N GLY A 123 -12.09 -29.57 12.35
CA GLY A 123 -13.41 -28.95 12.35
C GLY A 123 -14.49 -30.03 12.50
N SER A 124 -14.63 -30.58 13.69
CA SER A 124 -15.76 -31.45 14.06
C SER A 124 -16.01 -31.39 15.57
N GLU A 125 -16.35 -30.20 16.05
CA GLU A 125 -17.40 -30.07 17.06
C GLU A 125 -18.28 -28.88 16.67
N ALA A 126 -19.39 -29.21 16.03
CA ALA A 126 -20.58 -28.36 16.08
C ALA A 126 -21.04 -28.31 17.53
N VAL A 127 -20.45 -27.41 18.32
CA VAL A 127 -21.02 -27.02 19.61
C VAL A 127 -22.26 -26.22 19.28
N ASN A 128 -23.39 -26.91 19.38
CA ASN A 128 -24.73 -26.36 19.33
C ASN A 128 -24.96 -25.55 20.62
N THR A 129 -24.38 -24.36 20.71
CA THR A 129 -24.68 -23.39 21.76
C THR A 129 -26.00 -22.71 21.43
N LYS A 130 -27.10 -23.43 21.68
CA LYS A 130 -28.36 -22.81 22.09
C LYS A 130 -28.15 -22.18 23.48
N GLY A 131 -27.57 -21.00 23.48
CA GLY A 131 -27.42 -20.14 24.65
C GLY A 131 -27.48 -18.70 24.16
N MET A 132 -28.63 -18.05 24.38
CA MET A 132 -28.81 -16.63 24.14
C MET A 132 -27.70 -15.82 24.79
N MET A 133 -26.81 -15.24 23.98
CA MET A 133 -26.11 -14.01 24.29
C MET A 133 -26.18 -13.13 23.06
N TRP A 134 -26.41 -11.84 23.28
CA TRP A 134 -26.63 -10.79 22.30
C TRP A 134 -25.41 -10.61 21.36
N ALA A 135 -25.23 -11.50 20.40
CA ALA A 135 -24.10 -11.55 19.46
C ALA A 135 -24.49 -11.06 18.06
N GLY A 136 -25.22 -9.94 17.97
CA GLY A 136 -25.60 -9.33 16.70
C GLY A 136 -24.57 -8.36 16.12
N GLY A 137 -23.54 -7.96 16.89
CA GLY A 137 -22.67 -6.85 16.48
C GLY A 137 -21.68 -7.18 15.36
N THR A 138 -21.25 -8.44 15.21
CA THR A 138 -20.20 -8.81 14.23
C THR A 138 -20.73 -9.62 13.05
N ILE A 139 -22.02 -9.96 13.02
CA ILE A 139 -22.57 -10.83 11.96
C ILE A 139 -22.41 -10.17 10.60
N GLU A 140 -22.80 -8.90 10.46
CA GLU A 140 -22.61 -8.19 9.18
C GLU A 140 -21.13 -8.05 8.82
N ALA A 141 -20.26 -7.85 9.83
CA ALA A 141 -18.81 -7.75 9.63
C ALA A 141 -18.21 -9.07 9.10
N ASP A 142 -18.65 -10.20 9.66
CA ASP A 142 -18.22 -11.56 9.27
C ASP A 142 -18.74 -11.92 7.86
N GLU A 143 -19.99 -11.55 7.53
CA GLU A 143 -20.57 -11.75 6.20
C GLU A 143 -19.83 -10.94 5.12
N ALA A 144 -19.52 -9.67 5.41
CA ALA A 144 -18.72 -8.82 4.53
C ALA A 144 -17.29 -9.38 4.36
N PHE A 145 -16.68 -9.87 5.45
CA PHE A 145 -15.35 -10.50 5.41
C PHE A 145 -15.37 -11.77 4.54
N SER A 146 -16.36 -12.63 4.71
CA SER A 146 -16.49 -13.86 3.91
C SER A 146 -16.68 -13.54 2.43
N SER A 147 -17.53 -12.56 2.11
CA SER A 147 -17.74 -12.07 0.74
C SER A 147 -16.45 -11.52 0.13
N ALA A 148 -15.63 -10.83 0.93
CA ALA A 148 -14.32 -10.35 0.50
C ALA A 148 -13.35 -11.50 0.18
N GLU A 149 -13.33 -12.55 0.99
CA GLU A 149 -12.53 -13.74 0.71
C GLU A 149 -12.95 -14.43 -0.58
N GLU A 150 -14.27 -14.56 -0.83
CA GLU A 150 -14.80 -15.13 -2.06
C GLU A 150 -14.39 -14.31 -3.29
N ALA A 151 -14.54 -12.98 -3.23
CA ALA A 151 -14.08 -12.08 -4.29
C ALA A 151 -12.56 -12.21 -4.54
N SER A 152 -11.76 -12.31 -3.47
CA SER A 152 -10.32 -12.48 -3.59
C SER A 152 -9.93 -13.82 -4.21
N LYS A 153 -10.64 -14.91 -3.86
CA LYS A 153 -10.45 -16.25 -4.45
C LYS A 153 -10.86 -16.27 -5.92
N ALA A 154 -11.87 -15.49 -6.30
CA ALA A 154 -12.29 -15.31 -7.69
C ALA A 154 -11.34 -14.42 -8.53
N GLY A 155 -10.30 -13.84 -7.91
CA GLY A 155 -9.36 -12.92 -8.55
C GLY A 155 -9.84 -11.48 -8.66
N ASP A 156 -11.03 -11.15 -8.13
CA ASP A 156 -11.50 -9.76 -8.01
C ASP A 156 -10.89 -9.10 -6.77
N HIS A 157 -9.59 -8.86 -6.82
CA HIS A 157 -8.85 -8.26 -5.70
C HIS A 157 -9.25 -6.81 -5.43
N ALA A 158 -9.71 -6.08 -6.45
CA ALA A 158 -10.17 -4.70 -6.28
C ALA A 158 -11.53 -4.64 -5.58
N GLY A 159 -12.44 -5.56 -5.90
CA GLY A 159 -13.70 -5.74 -5.17
C GLY A 159 -13.48 -6.27 -3.76
N ALA A 160 -12.60 -7.27 -3.59
CA ALA A 160 -12.24 -7.81 -2.29
C ALA A 160 -11.69 -6.75 -1.33
N TRP A 161 -10.82 -5.85 -1.81
CA TRP A 161 -10.32 -4.74 -0.99
C TRP A 161 -11.46 -3.87 -0.43
N LYS A 162 -12.47 -3.54 -1.25
CA LYS A 162 -13.61 -2.73 -0.79
C LYS A 162 -14.39 -3.45 0.31
N LEU A 163 -14.68 -4.74 0.11
CA LEU A 163 -15.42 -5.56 1.06
C LEU A 163 -14.64 -5.78 2.37
N PHE A 164 -13.32 -5.95 2.32
CA PHE A 164 -12.49 -6.00 3.54
C PHE A 164 -12.48 -4.67 4.30
N MET A 165 -12.44 -3.53 3.61
CA MET A 165 -12.52 -2.21 4.26
C MET A 165 -13.90 -1.94 4.87
N GLU A 166 -14.97 -2.42 4.22
CA GLU A 166 -16.33 -2.40 4.76
C GLU A 166 -16.42 -3.26 6.04
N SER A 167 -15.97 -4.52 5.96
CA SER A 167 -15.89 -5.42 7.10
C SER A 167 -15.09 -4.82 8.27
N MET A 168 -13.95 -4.18 7.99
CA MET A 168 -13.16 -3.46 8.99
C MET A 168 -13.98 -2.37 9.70
N THR A 169 -14.73 -1.57 8.94
CA THR A 169 -15.58 -0.51 9.49
C THR A 169 -16.66 -1.11 10.41
N LEU A 170 -17.30 -2.19 9.97
CA LEU A 170 -18.30 -2.90 10.76
C LEU A 170 -17.71 -3.49 12.05
N TYR A 171 -16.50 -4.05 12.02
CA TYR A 171 -15.82 -4.50 13.24
C TYR A 171 -15.48 -3.34 14.19
N ILE A 172 -15.10 -2.17 13.66
CA ILE A 172 -14.88 -0.96 14.48
C ILE A 172 -16.19 -0.54 15.16
N ASP A 173 -17.30 -0.51 14.42
CA ASP A 173 -18.62 -0.17 14.94
C ASP A 173 -19.08 -1.18 16.02
N ALA A 174 -18.69 -2.45 15.86
CA ALA A 174 -18.91 -3.52 16.82
C ALA A 174 -17.94 -3.50 18.03
N SER A 175 -16.97 -2.57 18.06
CA SER A 175 -15.89 -2.51 19.04
C SER A 175 -15.00 -3.77 19.09
N ASP A 176 -14.85 -4.47 17.96
CA ASP A 176 -13.94 -5.61 17.78
C ASP A 176 -12.64 -5.16 17.09
N ALA A 177 -11.67 -4.71 17.89
CA ALA A 177 -10.37 -4.27 17.39
C ALA A 177 -9.58 -5.38 16.69
N THR A 178 -9.73 -6.64 17.12
CA THR A 178 -9.04 -7.78 16.51
C THR A 178 -9.63 -8.13 15.14
N GLY A 179 -10.96 -8.12 15.02
CA GLY A 179 -11.65 -8.24 13.73
C GLY A 179 -11.25 -7.13 12.76
N ALA A 180 -11.23 -5.88 13.23
CA ALA A 180 -10.80 -4.72 12.43
C ALA A 180 -9.36 -4.86 11.94
N ALA A 181 -8.41 -5.25 12.82
CA ALA A 181 -7.03 -5.47 12.43
C ALA A 181 -6.87 -6.63 11.43
N ARG A 182 -7.62 -7.73 11.60
CA ARG A 182 -7.63 -8.83 10.62
C ARG A 182 -8.13 -8.36 9.25
N ALA A 183 -9.22 -7.59 9.22
CA ALA A 183 -9.79 -7.03 8.00
C ALA A 183 -8.83 -6.05 7.31
N ALA A 184 -8.19 -5.16 8.06
CA ALA A 184 -7.16 -4.24 7.56
C ALA A 184 -5.96 -4.98 6.91
N TYR A 185 -5.48 -6.05 7.56
CA TYR A 185 -4.39 -6.87 7.03
C TYR A 185 -4.81 -7.56 5.72
N SER A 186 -5.98 -8.19 5.68
CA SER A 186 -6.50 -8.83 4.46
C SER A 186 -6.76 -7.83 3.33
N ALA A 187 -7.29 -6.64 3.64
CA ALA A 187 -7.44 -5.55 2.69
C ALA A 187 -6.08 -5.18 2.08
N SER A 188 -5.02 -5.11 2.89
CA SER A 188 -3.68 -4.78 2.38
C SER A 188 -3.17 -5.80 1.36
N LEU A 189 -3.42 -7.09 1.59
CA LEU A 189 -3.03 -8.15 0.65
C LEU A 189 -3.85 -8.07 -0.64
N ALA A 190 -5.16 -7.87 -0.55
CA ALA A 190 -6.01 -7.66 -1.72
C ALA A 190 -5.57 -6.42 -2.53
N ALA A 191 -5.22 -5.32 -1.86
CA ALA A 191 -4.71 -4.10 -2.49
C ALA A 191 -3.39 -4.36 -3.24
N LEU A 192 -2.42 -5.06 -2.63
CA LEU A 192 -1.18 -5.45 -3.29
C LEU A 192 -1.42 -6.37 -4.49
N ALA A 193 -2.34 -7.32 -4.37
CA ALA A 193 -2.73 -8.22 -5.46
C ALA A 193 -3.36 -7.45 -6.64
N SER A 194 -4.11 -6.38 -6.35
CA SER A 194 -4.65 -5.45 -7.35
C SER A 194 -3.63 -4.44 -7.91
N GLY A 195 -2.40 -4.44 -7.40
CA GLY A 195 -1.32 -3.56 -7.84
C GLY A 195 -1.32 -2.15 -7.24
N SER A 196 -2.08 -1.91 -6.16
CA SER A 196 -2.10 -0.62 -5.47
C SER A 196 -1.38 -0.69 -4.12
N GLY A 197 -0.13 -0.20 -4.13
CA GLY A 197 0.69 -0.08 -2.94
C GLY A 197 0.16 0.93 -1.92
N ALA A 198 -0.46 2.01 -2.41
CA ALA A 198 -0.99 3.05 -1.53
C ALA A 198 -2.21 2.60 -0.76
N LYS A 199 -3.15 1.90 -1.43
CA LYS A 199 -4.29 1.26 -0.74
C LYS A 199 -3.82 0.26 0.28
N ALA A 200 -2.77 -0.51 -0.03
CA ALA A 200 -2.24 -1.48 0.90
C ALA A 200 -1.68 -0.83 2.17
N LEU A 201 -0.86 0.21 2.01
CA LEU A 201 -0.33 0.96 3.15
C LEU A 201 -1.43 1.67 3.95
N SER A 202 -2.39 2.31 3.27
CA SER A 202 -3.52 2.99 3.92
C SER A 202 -4.37 2.00 4.73
N SER A 203 -4.64 0.80 4.18
CA SER A 203 -5.37 -0.25 4.89
C SER A 203 -4.64 -0.67 6.17
N LEU A 204 -3.32 -0.86 6.12
CA LEU A 204 -2.52 -1.21 7.31
C LEU A 204 -2.39 -0.07 8.32
N ARG A 205 -2.66 1.18 7.94
CA ARG A 205 -2.67 2.33 8.85
C ARG A 205 -4.03 2.55 9.52
N ALA A 206 -5.08 1.91 9.01
CA ALA A 206 -6.44 2.06 9.51
C ALA A 206 -6.71 1.27 10.81
N ALA A 207 -5.85 0.33 11.18
CA ALA A 207 -5.92 -0.42 12.42
C ALA A 207 -4.54 -0.58 13.08
N SER A 208 -4.51 -0.97 14.36
CA SER A 208 -3.27 -1.18 15.09
C SER A 208 -2.75 -2.61 14.89
N PRO A 209 -1.44 -2.82 14.67
CA PRO A 209 -0.86 -4.16 14.72
C PRO A 209 -1.01 -4.81 16.11
N GLU A 210 -1.05 -4.04 17.19
CA GLU A 210 -1.16 -4.55 18.57
C GLU A 210 -2.43 -5.40 18.77
N ASP A 211 -3.53 -4.97 18.13
CA ASP A 211 -4.84 -5.59 18.21
C ASP A 211 -4.98 -6.83 17.32
N ALA A 212 -4.01 -7.08 16.43
CA ALA A 212 -4.08 -8.13 15.41
C ALA A 212 -3.89 -9.57 15.96
N GLY A 213 -3.79 -9.75 17.28
CA GLY A 213 -3.66 -11.06 17.92
C GLY A 213 -2.48 -11.86 17.33
N ALA A 214 -2.77 -13.07 16.83
CA ALA A 214 -1.77 -13.95 16.22
C ALA A 214 -1.14 -13.39 14.93
N LEU A 215 -1.77 -12.41 14.27
CA LEU A 215 -1.24 -11.77 13.07
C LEU A 215 -0.31 -10.59 13.38
N ARG A 216 -0.13 -10.22 14.64
CA ARG A 216 0.62 -9.03 15.07
C ARG A 216 2.00 -8.91 14.43
N GLY A 217 2.79 -9.99 14.43
CA GLY A 217 4.12 -10.01 13.82
C GLY A 217 4.08 -9.77 12.31
N SER A 218 3.24 -10.53 11.59
CA SER A 218 3.10 -10.38 10.13
C SER A 218 2.54 -9.01 9.73
N TYR A 219 1.59 -8.49 10.51
CA TYR A 219 1.03 -7.15 10.32
C TYR A 219 2.11 -6.08 10.48
N ALA A 220 2.83 -6.10 11.60
CA ALA A 220 3.88 -5.13 11.89
C ALA A 220 4.99 -5.16 10.83
N LEU A 221 5.39 -6.35 10.38
CA LEU A 221 6.38 -6.49 9.31
C LEU A 221 5.87 -5.92 7.99
N ALA A 222 4.63 -6.21 7.59
CA ALA A 222 4.04 -5.69 6.37
C ALA A 222 3.93 -4.15 6.41
N LEU A 223 3.45 -3.60 7.52
CA LEU A 223 3.32 -2.15 7.71
C LEU A 223 4.68 -1.45 7.67
N ALA A 224 5.69 -1.99 8.37
CA ALA A 224 7.04 -1.45 8.33
C ALA A 224 7.64 -1.52 6.91
N THR A 225 7.46 -2.64 6.22
CA THR A 225 7.99 -2.86 4.87
C THR A 225 7.39 -1.86 3.88
N LEU A 226 6.06 -1.72 3.85
CA LEU A 226 5.40 -0.77 2.94
C LEU A 226 5.71 0.68 3.31
N SER A 227 5.78 1.00 4.61
CA SER A 227 6.20 2.34 5.06
C SER A 227 7.60 2.68 4.56
N ALA A 228 8.56 1.77 4.73
CA ALA A 228 9.92 1.95 4.24
C ALA A 228 9.99 2.09 2.71
N ARG A 229 9.31 1.19 1.99
CA ARG A 229 9.27 1.17 0.52
C ARG A 229 8.72 2.47 -0.07
N TYR A 230 7.73 3.07 0.57
CA TYR A 230 7.10 4.33 0.13
C TYR A 230 7.70 5.58 0.78
N GLY A 231 8.87 5.43 1.42
CA GLY A 231 9.71 6.53 1.90
C GLY A 231 9.48 6.94 3.36
N ALA A 232 8.48 6.41 4.05
CA ALA A 232 8.23 6.63 5.47
C ALA A 232 9.15 5.75 6.34
N THR A 233 10.46 5.82 6.12
CA THR A 233 11.47 5.00 6.81
C THR A 233 11.54 5.27 8.31
N GLY A 234 11.29 6.50 8.73
CA GLY A 234 11.20 6.87 10.15
C GLY A 234 10.08 6.14 10.88
N ASP A 235 8.90 6.03 10.27
CA ASP A 235 7.75 5.30 10.82
C ASP A 235 8.05 3.80 10.90
N ALA A 236 8.63 3.24 9.83
CA ALA A 236 9.04 1.85 9.78
C ALA A 236 10.05 1.49 10.88
N ARG A 237 11.08 2.33 11.06
CA ARG A 237 12.09 2.16 12.11
C ARG A 237 11.44 2.16 13.49
N LYS A 238 10.64 3.19 13.79
CA LYS A 238 9.97 3.34 15.08
C LYS A 238 9.09 2.12 15.41
N LEU A 239 8.35 1.62 14.41
CA LEU A 239 7.52 0.43 14.57
C LEU A 239 8.35 -0.81 14.91
N LEU A 240 9.42 -1.07 14.16
CA LEU A 240 10.28 -2.25 14.38
C LEU A 240 11.05 -2.18 15.72
N GLU A 241 11.55 -1.00 16.09
CA GLU A 241 12.19 -0.75 17.39
C GLU A 241 11.25 -0.97 18.56
N THR A 242 9.94 -0.86 18.34
CA THR A 242 8.90 -1.19 19.34
C THR A 242 8.55 -2.68 19.31
N ALA A 243 8.26 -3.22 18.13
CA ALA A 243 7.72 -4.56 17.94
C ALA A 243 8.71 -5.69 18.30
N ILE A 244 10.00 -5.52 17.96
CA ILE A 244 11.03 -6.53 18.21
C ILE A 244 11.23 -6.79 19.71
N PRO A 245 11.52 -5.78 20.55
CA PRO A 245 11.70 -6.02 21.99
C PRO A 245 10.39 -6.38 22.69
N ALA A 246 9.24 -5.99 22.15
CA ALA A 246 7.93 -6.39 22.67
C ALA A 246 7.55 -7.85 22.33
N GLY A 247 8.39 -8.58 21.59
CA GLY A 247 8.18 -9.99 21.29
C GLY A 247 7.00 -10.25 20.36
N TRP A 248 6.71 -9.35 19.42
CA TRP A 248 5.55 -9.48 18.51
C TRP A 248 5.74 -10.55 17.42
N PHE A 249 6.95 -11.07 17.25
CA PHE A 249 7.31 -12.01 16.19
C PHE A 249 7.52 -13.41 16.76
N ASP A 250 6.46 -14.21 16.79
CA ASP A 250 6.50 -15.58 17.31
C ASP A 250 7.24 -16.55 16.38
N ASP A 251 7.25 -16.25 15.07
CA ASP A 251 7.98 -17.03 14.06
C ASP A 251 9.43 -16.52 13.92
N PRO A 252 10.45 -17.38 14.12
CA PRO A 252 11.85 -16.99 14.01
C PRO A 252 12.23 -16.41 12.64
N ALA A 253 11.65 -16.91 11.54
CA ALA A 253 11.96 -16.40 10.20
C ALA A 253 11.43 -14.97 10.01
N THR A 254 10.22 -14.69 10.50
CA THR A 254 9.63 -13.34 10.49
C THR A 254 10.41 -12.39 11.40
N LEU A 255 10.91 -12.86 12.55
CA LEU A 255 11.78 -12.07 13.42
C LEU A 255 13.11 -11.69 12.74
N ASP A 256 13.72 -12.64 12.03
CA ASP A 256 14.96 -12.38 11.28
C ASP A 256 14.74 -11.40 10.12
N ASP A 257 13.60 -11.52 9.41
CA ASP A 257 13.19 -10.54 8.40
C ASP A 257 13.00 -9.14 9.02
N ALA A 258 12.35 -9.04 10.18
CA ALA A 258 12.16 -7.78 10.89
C ALA A 258 13.49 -7.12 11.31
N LYS A 259 14.43 -7.91 11.83
CA LYS A 259 15.79 -7.43 12.17
C LYS A 259 16.57 -7.01 10.94
N SER A 260 16.50 -7.78 9.86
CA SER A 260 17.15 -7.47 8.59
C SER A 260 16.61 -6.17 7.98
N LEU A 261 15.28 -5.99 8.03
CA LEU A 261 14.65 -4.75 7.63
C LEU A 261 15.17 -3.58 8.45
N LEU A 262 15.10 -3.67 9.79
CA LEU A 262 15.55 -2.60 10.69
C LEU A 262 17.02 -2.20 10.48
N ALA A 263 17.89 -3.17 10.20
CA ALA A 263 19.30 -2.91 9.90
C ALA A 263 19.53 -2.26 8.52
N GLY A 264 18.60 -2.43 7.59
CA GLY A 264 18.64 -1.85 6.25
C GLY A 264 18.10 -0.41 6.18
N LEU A 265 17.13 -0.06 7.03
CA LEU A 265 16.55 1.29 7.12
C LEU A 265 17.58 2.34 7.53
#